data_AF-A0A2H0ERK7-F1
#
_entry.id   AF-A0A2H0ERK7-F1
#
_cell.length_a   1.000
_cell.length_b   1.000
_cell.length_c   1.000
_cell.angle_alpha   90.00
_cell.angle_beta   90.00
_cell.angle_gamma   90.00
#
_symmetry.space_group_name_H-M   'P 1'
#
loop_
_entity.id
_entity.type
_entity.pdbx_description
1 polymer ?
#
loop_
_entity_poly.entity_id
_entity_poly.type
_entity_poly.pdbx_seq_one_letter_code
_entity_poly.pdbx_strand_id
1 'polypeptide(L)' 'LPSLPRREALFVGEAAALPSRIKLTHLTEDRRPKSNDISFAAGWAAELADLNKLKSVADRMVSR' A
#
# COMPACT_ATOMS: atom_id res chain seq x y z
N LEU A 1 17.55 -1.06 -11.48
CA LEU A 1 18.49 -0.36 -10.57
C LEU A 1 18.37 -0.96 -9.19
N PRO A 2 19.10 -2.06 -8.91
CA PRO A 2 18.93 -2.84 -7.69
C PRO A 2 19.40 -2.13 -6.40
N SER A 3 20.02 -0.95 -6.49
CA SER A 3 20.58 -0.20 -5.35
C SER A 3 19.84 1.09 -5.00
N LEU A 4 18.79 1.49 -5.74
CA LEU A 4 18.01 2.69 -5.38
C LEU A 4 17.10 2.36 -4.19
N PRO A 5 17.23 3.09 -3.06
CA PRO A 5 16.29 2.96 -1.97
C PRO A 5 14.91 3.49 -2.39
N ARG A 6 13.87 3.16 -1.62
CA ARG A 6 12.50 3.60 -1.92
C ARG A 6 12.44 5.12 -2.09
N ARG A 7 11.61 5.58 -3.03
CA ARG A 7 11.38 7.00 -3.35
C ARG A 7 12.59 7.73 -3.94
N GLU A 8 13.60 7.01 -4.39
CA GLU A 8 14.67 7.58 -5.20
C GLU A 8 14.52 7.19 -6.67
N ALA A 9 14.91 8.12 -7.54
CA ALA A 9 14.91 7.93 -8.97
C ALA A 9 16.15 8.57 -9.60
N LEU A 10 16.55 8.04 -10.74
CA LEU A 10 17.57 8.65 -11.60
C LEU A 10 16.85 9.49 -12.65
N PHE A 11 17.13 10.79 -12.68
CA PHE A 11 16.56 11.74 -13.64
C PHE A 11 17.57 11.98 -14.76
N VAL A 12 17.22 11.53 -15.97
CA VAL A 12 18.05 11.53 -17.19
C VAL A 12 17.15 11.79 -18.42
N GLY A 13 17.75 12.22 -19.53
CA GLY A 13 17.07 12.45 -20.81
C GLY A 13 17.20 13.90 -21.30
N GLU A 14 16.55 14.22 -22.42
CA GLU A 14 16.62 15.56 -23.04
C GLU A 14 16.06 16.68 -22.15
N ALA A 15 15.11 16.36 -21.26
CA ALA A 15 14.55 17.29 -20.30
C ALA A 15 15.44 17.52 -19.06
N ALA A 16 16.55 16.80 -18.93
CA ALA A 16 17.47 16.92 -17.80
C ALA A 16 18.74 17.66 -18.22
N ALA A 17 19.03 18.79 -17.55
CA ALA A 17 20.28 19.51 -17.78
C ALA A 17 21.52 18.68 -17.40
N LEU A 18 21.40 17.86 -16.36
CA LEU A 18 22.45 16.95 -15.88
C LEU A 18 21.80 15.67 -15.32
N PRO A 19 22.40 14.48 -15.54
CA PRO A 19 22.02 13.26 -14.84
C PRO A 19 22.07 13.47 -13.33
N SER A 20 20.93 13.29 -12.67
CA SER A 20 20.83 13.59 -11.23
C SER A 20 20.03 12.52 -10.50
N ARG A 21 20.40 12.30 -9.24
CA ARG A 21 19.63 11.45 -8.33
C ARG A 21 18.66 12.33 -7.55
N ILE A 22 17.37 12.03 -7.66
CA ILE A 22 16.31 12.81 -7.04
C ILE A 22 15.55 11.98 -5.99
N LYS A 23 15.06 12.66 -4.95
CA LYS A 23 14.22 12.08 -3.89
C LYS A 23 12.80 12.61 -4.02
N LEU A 24 11.82 11.71 -4.14
CA LEU A 24 10.41 12.07 -4.18
C LEU A 24 9.93 12.36 -2.75
N THR A 25 9.71 13.64 -2.41
CA THR A 25 9.34 14.09 -1.05
C THR A 25 7.84 14.02 -0.77
N HIS A 26 7.00 14.23 -1.78
CA HIS A 26 5.55 14.21 -1.65
C HIS A 26 4.90 13.64 -2.91
N LEU A 27 3.87 12.81 -2.72
CA LEU A 27 2.99 12.28 -3.77
C LEU A 27 1.56 12.43 -3.29
N THR A 28 0.73 13.07 -4.12
CA THR A 28 -0.72 13.15 -3.92
C THR A 28 -1.33 11.75 -4.01
N GLU A 29 -2.45 11.52 -3.32
CA GLU A 29 -3.06 10.17 -3.21
C GLU A 29 -3.30 9.50 -4.57
N ASP A 30 -3.73 10.28 -5.57
CA ASP A 30 -3.99 9.85 -6.95
C ASP A 30 -2.72 9.42 -7.72
N ARG A 31 -1.55 9.87 -7.28
CA ARG A 31 -0.25 9.60 -7.92
C ARG A 31 0.61 8.61 -7.15
N ARG A 32 0.15 8.15 -5.98
CA ARG A 32 0.87 7.10 -5.25
C ARG A 32 0.79 5.81 -6.06
N PRO A 33 1.90 5.06 -6.17
CA PRO A 33 1.85 3.72 -6.72
C PRO A 33 0.74 2.95 -6.02
N LYS A 34 -0.07 2.19 -6.78
CA LYS A 34 -1.07 1.30 -6.18
C LYS A 34 -0.32 0.32 -5.28
N SER A 35 -0.33 0.61 -3.99
CA SER A 35 0.15 -0.32 -2.99
C SER A 35 -0.82 -1.49 -3.03
N ASN A 36 -0.38 -2.64 -3.54
CA ASN A 36 -1.15 -3.87 -3.39
C ASN A 36 -1.25 -4.29 -1.92
N ASP A 37 -0.53 -3.62 -1.00
CA ASP A 37 -0.67 -3.81 0.42
C ASP A 37 -1.95 -3.12 0.93
N ILE A 38 -2.86 -3.96 1.45
CA ILE A 38 -4.05 -3.51 2.17
C ILE A 38 -3.64 -2.73 3.42
N SER A 39 -4.40 -1.69 3.76
CA SER A 39 -4.22 -0.96 5.02
C SER A 39 -4.77 -1.80 6.17
N PHE A 40 -3.90 -2.57 6.84
CA PHE A 40 -4.26 -3.37 8.02
C PHE A 40 -4.84 -2.51 9.14
N ALA A 41 -4.29 -1.31 9.36
CA ALA A 41 -4.81 -0.36 10.34
C ALA A 41 -6.27 0.03 10.04
N ALA A 42 -6.60 0.26 8.78
CA ALA A 42 -7.99 0.53 8.38
C ALA A 42 -8.88 -0.72 8.55
N GLY A 43 -8.34 -1.91 8.26
CA GLY A 43 -9.06 -3.17 8.48
C GLY A 43 -9.36 -3.46 9.96
N TRP A 44 -8.49 -3.04 10.88
CA TRP A 44 -8.70 -3.22 12.33
C TRP A 44 -9.52 -2.11 12.97
N ALA A 45 -9.53 -0.92 12.40
CA ALA A 45 -10.40 0.17 12.83
C ALA A 45 -11.84 0.03 12.32
N ALA A 46 -12.09 -0.90 11.39
CA ALA A 46 -13.42 -1.19 10.90
C ALA A 46 -14.32 -1.73 12.03
N GLU A 47 -15.57 -1.28 12.03
CA GLU A 47 -16.57 -1.71 13.00
C GLU A 47 -16.72 -3.24 12.99
N LEU A 48 -16.94 -3.84 14.17
CA LEU A 48 -16.98 -5.28 14.34
C LEU A 48 -18.00 -5.88 13.37
N ALA A 49 -17.60 -6.93 12.64
CA ALA A 49 -18.49 -7.62 11.72
C ALA A 49 -19.78 -8.09 12.44
N ASP A 50 -20.91 -8.01 11.74
CA ASP A 50 -22.22 -8.46 12.20
C ASP A 50 -22.12 -9.78 12.98
N LEU A 51 -22.57 -9.74 14.24
CA LEU A 51 -22.51 -10.88 15.17
C LEU A 51 -23.18 -12.13 14.58
N ASN A 52 -24.17 -11.97 13.70
CA ASN A 52 -24.80 -13.10 13.01
C ASN A 52 -23.84 -13.79 12.03
N LYS A 53 -23.01 -13.03 11.30
CA LYS A 53 -21.96 -13.60 10.45
C LYS A 53 -20.90 -14.30 11.30
N LEU A 54 -20.49 -13.70 12.41
CA LEU A 54 -19.51 -14.30 13.32
C LEU A 54 -20.01 -15.65 13.85
N LYS A 55 -21.29 -15.71 14.27
CA LYS A 55 -21.94 -16.94 14.71
C LYS A 55 -21.96 -18.02 13.63
N SER A 56 -22.31 -17.68 12.39
CA SER A 56 -22.30 -18.65 11.27
C SER A 56 -20.92 -19.27 11.01
N VAL A 57 -19.86 -18.49 11.21
CA VAL A 57 -18.48 -18.98 11.06
C VAL A 57 -18.11 -19.90 12.21
N ALA A 58 -18.46 -19.53 13.44
CA ALA A 58 -18.24 -20.36 14.62
C ALA A 58 -18.96 -21.71 14.51
N ASP A 59 -20.23 -21.70 14.10
CA ASP A 59 -21.02 -22.93 13.92
C ASP A 59 -20.40 -23.85 12.84
N ARG A 60 -19.87 -23.29 11.75
CA ARG A 60 -19.14 -24.06 10.72
C ARG A 60 -17.84 -24.66 11.24
N MET A 61 -17.13 -23.97 12.14
CA MET A 61 -15.88 -24.45 12.70
C MET A 61 -16.08 -25.56 13.74
N VAL A 62 -17.18 -25.51 14.49
CA VAL A 62 -17.57 -26.56 15.46
C VAL A 62 -18.15 -27.80 14.77
N SER A 63 -18.75 -27.62 13.58
CA SER A 63 -19.29 -28.69 12.74
C SER A 63 -18.22 -29.54 12.01
N ARG A 64 -16.92 -29.31 12.25
CA ARG A 64 -15.80 -30.06 11.66
C ARG A 64 -15.05 -30.83 12.74
#